data_AF-A0AAE3MBA8-F1
#
_entry.id   AF-A0AAE3MBA8-F1
#
_cell.length_a   1.000
_cell.length_b   1.000
_cell.length_c   1.000
_cell.angle_alpha   90.00
_cell.angle_beta   90.00
_cell.angle_gamma   90.00
#
_symmetry.space_group_name_H-M   'P 1'
#
loop_
_entity.id
_entity.type
_entity.pdbx_description
1 polymer ?
#
loop_
_entity_poly.entity_id
_entity_poly.type
_entity_poly.pdbx_seq_one_letter_code
_entity_poly.pdbx_strand_id
1 'polypeptide(L)'
;MERKTIQENCHYDIIGDIHGYARVLEELLKKLGYTKVLGVWKHQQRKAVFVGDFVDRGPNSRKVLEIVRSMVECGSAHAILGNHELNMVMYLTKEGGKPIRRPSESSRKLIEKVRGEFIDDPEELKGYVKWLRTLPVSLDFGLFRVVHAYWNDEFIQLIEEHRKDGKFRKSALKLMANPYHPLCDAINRITKGIEIRLPDDLIIKDSKNIRRSNFRIRWWDCPKGKTFQELSYGNKFKLPDYTVPEQILSKFEIYNNHEPLVFFGHYCMGNGQMTPKDNICCIDACVANGGALAAYRWNGEETISPSNFVFVGQK
;
A
#
# COMPACT_ATOMS: atom_id res chain seq x y z
N MET A 1 -2.50 22.42 -10.96
CA MET A 1 -2.84 22.60 -9.52
C MET A 1 -1.61 22.16 -8.75
N GLU A 2 -1.00 23.02 -7.92
CA GLU A 2 0.21 22.63 -7.18
C GLU A 2 -0.11 21.49 -6.21
N ARG A 3 0.79 20.50 -6.12
CA ARG A 3 0.66 19.38 -5.19
C ARG A 3 0.74 19.91 -3.76
N LYS A 4 -0.14 19.41 -2.89
CA LYS A 4 -0.14 19.79 -1.48
C LYS A 4 1.02 19.10 -0.77
N THR A 5 2.11 19.83 -0.57
CA THR A 5 3.24 19.38 0.24
C THR A 5 2.93 19.51 1.73
N ILE A 6 3.22 18.46 2.50
CA ILE A 6 3.12 18.47 3.95
C ILE A 6 4.43 19.03 4.52
N GLN A 7 4.33 20.14 5.25
CA GLN A 7 5.46 20.76 5.93
C GLN A 7 5.18 20.75 7.43
N GLU A 8 5.81 19.83 8.15
CA GLU A 8 5.77 19.77 9.61
C GLU A 8 7.21 19.65 10.12
N ASN A 9 7.52 20.33 11.22
CA ASN A 9 8.86 20.26 11.83
C ASN A 9 8.97 19.05 12.76
N CYS A 10 8.87 17.84 12.21
CA CYS A 10 9.03 16.59 12.95
C CYS A 10 9.63 15.48 12.10
N HIS A 11 10.14 14.44 12.75
CA HIS A 11 10.62 13.22 12.11
C HIS A 11 9.49 12.19 11.98
N TYR A 12 9.69 11.16 11.15
CA TYR A 12 8.64 10.20 10.82
C TYR A 12 9.09 8.75 10.98
N ASP A 13 8.20 7.91 11.50
CA ASP A 13 8.36 6.46 11.43
C ASP A 13 7.37 5.92 10.37
N ILE A 14 7.88 5.55 9.19
CA ILE A 14 7.09 5.03 8.07
C ILE A 14 6.84 3.55 8.30
N ILE A 15 5.58 3.11 8.38
CA ILE A 15 5.16 1.77 8.76
C ILE A 15 4.53 1.05 7.57
N GLY A 16 5.01 -0.16 7.32
CA GLY A 16 4.63 -1.05 6.23
C GLY A 16 3.24 -1.66 6.29
N ASP A 17 2.96 -2.59 5.37
CA ASP A 17 1.71 -3.37 5.29
C ASP A 17 1.46 -4.16 6.58
N ILE A 18 0.36 -3.87 7.27
CA ILE A 18 0.06 -4.44 8.60
C ILE A 18 -0.81 -5.68 8.50
N HIS A 19 -1.76 -5.72 7.57
CA HIS A 19 -2.65 -6.85 7.32
C HIS A 19 -3.28 -7.48 8.58
N GLY A 20 -3.90 -6.67 9.44
CA GLY A 20 -4.64 -7.16 10.60
C GLY A 20 -3.79 -7.73 11.74
N TYR A 21 -2.46 -7.58 11.71
CA TYR A 21 -1.55 -8.01 12.79
C TYR A 21 -1.42 -6.95 13.90
N ALA A 22 -2.54 -6.66 14.59
CA ALA A 22 -2.60 -5.62 15.60
C ALA A 22 -1.56 -5.75 16.72
N ARG A 23 -1.34 -6.97 17.25
CA ARG A 23 -0.33 -7.20 18.29
C ARG A 23 1.08 -6.83 17.81
N VAL A 24 1.43 -7.21 16.58
CA VAL A 24 2.74 -6.91 15.98
C VAL A 24 2.89 -5.40 15.79
N LEU A 25 1.82 -4.71 15.38
CA LEU A 25 1.80 -3.25 15.31
C LEU A 25 2.02 -2.58 16.67
N GLU A 26 1.33 -3.03 17.72
CA GLU A 26 1.53 -2.47 19.07
C GLU A 26 2.94 -2.73 19.60
N GLU A 27 3.51 -3.92 19.36
CA GLU A 27 4.90 -4.24 19.71
C GLU A 27 5.90 -3.36 18.92
N LEU A 28 5.65 -3.10 17.64
CA LEU A 28 6.44 -2.19 16.81
C LEU A 28 6.38 -0.76 17.32
N LEU A 29 5.18 -0.23 17.60
CA LEU A 29 4.99 1.11 18.14
C LEU A 29 5.74 1.30 19.47
N LYS A 30 5.67 0.31 20.38
CA LYS A 30 6.47 0.31 21.63
C LYS A 30 7.98 0.34 21.34
N LYS A 31 8.45 -0.49 20.40
CA LYS A 31 9.87 -0.54 20.01
C LYS A 31 10.35 0.77 19.37
N LEU A 32 9.46 1.46 18.67
CA LEU A 32 9.66 2.80 18.14
C LEU A 32 9.52 3.91 19.21
N GLY A 33 9.28 3.58 20.47
CA GLY A 33 9.20 4.53 21.57
C GLY A 33 7.86 5.27 21.69
N TYR A 34 6.83 4.86 20.96
CA TYR A 34 5.48 5.41 21.14
C TYR A 34 4.91 4.95 22.49
N THR A 35 4.17 5.85 23.12
CA THR A 35 3.43 5.56 24.35
C THR A 35 1.95 5.80 24.15
N LYS A 36 1.10 5.11 24.92
CA LYS A 36 -0.35 5.23 24.82
C LYS A 36 -0.84 6.32 25.78
N VAL A 37 -1.29 7.44 25.24
CA VAL A 37 -1.83 8.57 25.99
C VAL A 37 -3.31 8.68 25.68
N LEU A 38 -4.17 8.54 26.70
CA LEU A 38 -5.64 8.53 26.54
C LEU A 38 -6.14 7.56 25.45
N GLY A 39 -5.52 6.38 25.38
CA GLY A 39 -5.89 5.35 24.40
C GLY A 39 -5.23 5.48 23.02
N VAL A 40 -4.54 6.59 22.72
CA VAL A 40 -3.90 6.85 21.42
C VAL A 40 -2.38 6.72 21.51
N TRP A 41 -1.76 6.06 20.54
CA TRP A 41 -0.30 5.97 20.44
C TRP A 41 0.31 7.29 19.99
N LYS A 42 1.26 7.83 20.74
CA LYS A 42 1.94 9.11 20.45
C LYS A 42 3.43 9.01 20.72
N HIS A 43 4.21 9.80 19.97
CA HIS A 43 5.62 10.06 20.24
C HIS A 43 5.81 11.57 20.39
N GLN A 44 6.76 12.00 21.22
CA GLN A 44 6.94 13.43 21.53
C GLN A 44 7.49 14.23 20.34
N GLN A 45 8.31 13.60 19.49
CA GLN A 45 9.04 14.26 18.40
C GLN A 45 8.78 13.65 17.01
N ARG A 46 7.97 12.58 16.95
CA ARG A 46 7.78 11.78 15.72
C ARG A 46 6.31 11.52 15.46
N LYS A 47 5.97 11.37 14.18
CA LYS A 47 4.65 10.90 13.73
C LYS A 47 4.79 9.62 12.93
N ALA A 48 3.81 8.75 13.01
CA ALA A 48 3.79 7.55 12.18
C ALA A 48 3.28 7.88 10.77
N VAL A 49 3.71 7.16 9.74
CA VAL A 49 3.13 7.24 8.39
C VAL A 49 2.82 5.84 7.89
N PHE A 50 1.54 5.51 7.76
CA PHE A 50 1.10 4.19 7.35
C PHE A 50 0.93 4.09 5.83
N VAL A 51 1.58 3.10 5.18
CA VAL A 51 1.66 2.98 3.71
C VAL A 51 0.48 2.23 3.05
N GLY A 52 -0.59 1.97 3.80
CA GLY A 52 -1.77 1.21 3.34
C GLY A 52 -1.78 -0.25 3.83
N ASP A 53 -2.75 -1.02 3.34
CA ASP A 53 -2.92 -2.45 3.60
C ASP A 53 -2.95 -2.77 5.11
N PHE A 54 -3.85 -2.10 5.81
CA PHE A 54 -4.12 -2.24 7.24
C PHE A 54 -4.89 -3.52 7.55
N VAL A 55 -5.81 -3.88 6.65
CA VAL A 55 -6.79 -4.96 6.86
C VAL A 55 -6.43 -6.23 6.08
N ASP A 56 -7.27 -7.25 6.27
CA ASP A 56 -7.19 -8.58 5.65
C ASP A 56 -6.03 -9.44 6.16
N ARG A 57 -6.14 -10.75 5.88
CA ARG A 57 -5.15 -11.83 6.18
C ARG A 57 -4.98 -12.12 7.68
N GLY A 58 -4.49 -11.15 8.46
CA GLY A 58 -4.22 -11.32 9.90
C GLY A 58 -5.50 -11.50 10.73
N PRO A 59 -5.34 -11.70 12.05
CA PRO A 59 -6.44 -12.10 12.91
C PRO A 59 -7.32 -10.94 13.40
N ASN A 60 -6.82 -9.69 13.42
CA ASN A 60 -7.44 -8.58 14.16
C ASN A 60 -7.46 -7.26 13.33
N SER A 61 -8.17 -7.26 12.20
CA SER A 61 -8.28 -6.07 11.34
C SER A 61 -9.01 -4.90 12.03
N ARG A 62 -10.03 -5.18 12.84
CA ARG A 62 -10.76 -4.18 13.64
C ARG A 62 -9.82 -3.41 14.56
N LYS A 63 -8.92 -4.11 15.27
CA LYS A 63 -7.98 -3.46 16.18
C LYS A 63 -6.92 -2.63 15.46
N VAL A 64 -6.45 -3.07 14.28
CA VAL A 64 -5.56 -2.25 13.44
C VAL A 64 -6.27 -0.97 13.00
N LEU A 65 -7.51 -1.07 12.52
CA LEU A 65 -8.31 0.09 12.12
C LEU A 65 -8.51 1.08 13.28
N GLU A 66 -8.79 0.59 14.50
CA GLU A 66 -8.89 1.41 15.71
C GLU A 66 -7.58 2.18 15.98
N ILE A 67 -6.43 1.49 15.94
CA ILE A 67 -5.11 2.09 16.19
C ILE A 67 -4.80 3.15 15.12
N VAL A 68 -4.86 2.80 13.84
CA VAL A 68 -4.49 3.71 12.74
C VAL A 68 -5.41 4.92 12.72
N ARG A 69 -6.74 4.71 12.82
CA ARG A 69 -7.71 5.80 12.79
C ARG A 69 -7.53 6.76 13.94
N SER A 70 -7.40 6.25 15.18
CA SER A 70 -7.23 7.11 16.35
C SER A 70 -5.93 7.92 16.30
N MET A 71 -4.84 7.34 15.79
CA MET A 71 -3.58 8.06 15.60
C MET A 71 -3.69 9.18 14.55
N VAL A 72 -4.39 8.91 13.44
CA VAL A 72 -4.62 9.89 12.36
C VAL A 72 -5.54 11.02 12.83
N GLU A 73 -6.69 10.69 13.42
CA GLU A 73 -7.66 11.69 13.90
C GLU A 73 -7.07 12.59 15.00
N CYS A 74 -6.12 12.08 15.80
CA CYS A 74 -5.43 12.85 16.82
C CYS A 74 -4.16 13.57 16.30
N GLY A 75 -3.84 13.50 15.01
CA GLY A 75 -2.71 14.18 14.39
C GLY A 75 -1.32 13.60 14.71
N SER A 76 -1.28 12.39 15.28
CA SER A 76 -0.05 11.66 15.62
C SER A 76 0.45 10.72 14.50
N ALA A 77 -0.35 10.57 13.44
CA ALA A 77 0.03 9.82 12.26
C ALA A 77 -0.60 10.38 10.97
N HIS A 78 0.00 10.01 9.84
CA HIS A 78 -0.59 10.10 8.51
C HIS A 78 -0.83 8.69 7.96
N ALA A 79 -1.75 8.54 7.01
CA ALA A 79 -2.07 7.24 6.42
C ALA A 79 -2.56 7.39 4.98
N ILE A 80 -2.19 6.44 4.11
CA ILE A 80 -2.70 6.33 2.74
C ILE A 80 -3.52 5.04 2.55
N LEU A 81 -4.30 4.98 1.48
CA LEU A 81 -5.05 3.79 1.10
C LEU A 81 -4.18 2.75 0.39
N GLY A 82 -4.27 1.50 0.83
CA GLY A 82 -3.81 0.34 0.08
C GLY A 82 -4.90 -0.25 -0.82
N ASN A 83 -4.54 -1.28 -1.58
CA ASN A 83 -5.51 -1.95 -2.44
C ASN A 83 -6.52 -2.77 -1.63
N HIS A 84 -6.16 -3.26 -0.45
CA HIS A 84 -7.07 -4.01 0.42
C HIS A 84 -8.17 -3.11 0.99
N GLU A 85 -7.84 -1.91 1.47
CA GLU A 85 -8.85 -0.94 1.93
C GLU A 85 -9.81 -0.54 0.81
N LEU A 86 -9.30 -0.27 -0.40
CA LEU A 86 -10.13 0.07 -1.55
C LEU A 86 -11.08 -1.06 -1.96
N ASN A 87 -10.60 -2.30 -1.98
CA ASN A 87 -11.43 -3.47 -2.27
C ASN A 87 -12.56 -3.60 -1.23
N MET A 88 -12.24 -3.44 0.06
CA MET A 88 -13.22 -3.46 1.13
C MET A 88 -14.25 -2.33 0.98
N VAL A 89 -13.80 -1.10 0.73
CA VAL A 89 -14.66 0.08 0.53
C VAL A 89 -15.63 -0.13 -0.64
N MET A 90 -15.15 -0.61 -1.80
CA MET A 90 -16.00 -0.83 -2.97
C MET A 90 -16.99 -1.99 -2.81
N TYR A 91 -16.63 -3.02 -2.03
CA TYR A 91 -17.53 -4.14 -1.76
C TYR A 91 -18.60 -3.79 -0.72
N LEU A 92 -18.22 -3.13 0.38
CA LEU A 92 -19.15 -2.79 1.46
C LEU A 92 -19.99 -1.54 1.18
N THR A 93 -19.56 -0.68 0.25
CA THR A 93 -20.40 0.43 -0.21
C THR A 93 -21.43 -0.08 -1.20
N LYS A 94 -22.72 0.11 -0.86
CA LYS A 94 -23.84 -0.26 -1.73
C LYS A 94 -24.47 0.94 -2.45
N GLU A 95 -24.94 0.69 -3.68
CA GLU A 95 -25.81 1.56 -4.47
C GLU A 95 -26.91 0.70 -5.12
N GLY A 96 -28.19 1.08 -4.97
CA GLY A 96 -29.32 0.23 -5.41
C GLY A 96 -29.32 -1.17 -4.80
N GLY A 97 -28.83 -1.32 -3.56
CA GLY A 97 -28.74 -2.62 -2.87
C GLY A 97 -27.56 -3.52 -3.28
N LYS A 98 -26.80 -3.15 -4.32
CA LYS A 98 -25.66 -3.92 -4.84
C LYS A 98 -24.32 -3.28 -4.45
N PRO A 99 -23.25 -4.08 -4.23
CA PRO A 99 -21.91 -3.54 -4.03
C PRO A 99 -21.43 -2.76 -5.26
N ILE A 100 -20.63 -1.71 -5.07
CA ILE A 100 -20.04 -0.93 -6.19
C ILE A 100 -19.17 -1.83 -7.07
N ARG A 101 -18.39 -2.72 -6.45
CA ARG A 101 -17.60 -3.74 -7.16
C ARG A 101 -17.68 -5.08 -6.45
N ARG A 102 -17.91 -6.15 -7.20
CA ARG A 102 -17.77 -7.51 -6.68
C ARG A 102 -16.29 -7.89 -6.69
N PRO A 103 -15.69 -8.24 -5.53
CA PRO A 103 -14.31 -8.71 -5.48
C PRO A 103 -14.19 -10.13 -6.05
N SER A 104 -12.96 -10.58 -6.30
CA SER A 104 -12.69 -11.99 -6.54
C SER A 104 -13.08 -12.83 -5.32
N GLU A 105 -13.28 -14.14 -5.51
CA GLU A 105 -13.68 -15.02 -4.42
C GLU A 105 -12.68 -15.03 -3.25
N SER A 106 -11.37 -14.97 -3.55
CA SER A 106 -10.33 -14.88 -2.52
C SER A 106 -10.41 -13.58 -1.73
N SER A 107 -10.58 -12.45 -2.41
CA SER A 107 -10.71 -11.14 -1.75
C SER A 107 -12.03 -11.02 -0.98
N ARG A 108 -13.12 -11.61 -1.49
CA ARG A 108 -14.41 -11.69 -0.79
C ARG A 108 -14.25 -12.38 0.55
N LYS A 109 -13.63 -13.56 0.60
CA LYS A 109 -13.41 -14.31 1.85
C LYS A 109 -12.65 -13.49 2.90
N LEU A 110 -11.65 -12.71 2.48
CA LEU A 110 -10.89 -11.85 3.39
C LEU A 110 -11.77 -10.72 3.94
N ILE A 111 -12.48 -9.99 3.08
CA ILE A 111 -13.35 -8.89 3.52
C ILE A 111 -14.50 -9.41 4.40
N GLU A 112 -15.03 -10.59 4.10
CA GLU A 112 -16.06 -11.25 4.91
C GLU A 112 -15.54 -11.65 6.30
N LYS A 113 -14.28 -12.09 6.41
CA LYS A 113 -13.61 -12.30 7.69
C LYS A 113 -13.53 -11.01 8.49
N VAL A 114 -13.08 -9.92 7.85
CA VAL A 114 -13.04 -8.59 8.48
C VAL A 114 -14.44 -8.18 8.95
N ARG A 115 -15.47 -8.34 8.11
CA ARG A 115 -16.87 -8.05 8.47
C ARG A 115 -17.32 -8.84 9.70
N GLY A 116 -16.88 -10.09 9.84
CA GLY A 116 -17.16 -10.93 11.00
C GLY A 116 -16.62 -10.37 12.32
N GLU A 117 -15.52 -9.61 12.30
CA GLU A 117 -14.97 -8.94 13.50
C GLU A 117 -15.88 -7.81 14.03
N PHE A 118 -16.89 -7.42 13.25
CA PHE A 118 -17.86 -6.36 13.54
C PHE A 118 -19.30 -6.88 13.63
N ILE A 119 -19.48 -8.18 13.90
CA ILE A 119 -20.83 -8.78 13.95
C ILE A 119 -21.74 -8.10 14.99
N ASP A 120 -21.16 -7.70 16.13
CA ASP A 120 -21.88 -7.04 17.22
C ASP A 120 -22.09 -5.54 16.98
N ASP A 121 -21.31 -4.92 16.10
CA ASP A 121 -21.45 -3.50 15.75
C ASP A 121 -21.19 -3.23 14.25
N PRO A 122 -22.20 -3.52 13.39
CA PRO A 122 -22.10 -3.22 11.97
C PRO A 122 -22.03 -1.73 11.64
N GLU A 123 -22.47 -0.84 12.54
CA GLU A 123 -22.39 0.62 12.34
C GLU A 123 -20.96 1.11 12.51
N GLU A 124 -20.19 0.53 13.43
CA GLU A 124 -18.76 0.80 13.56
C GLU A 124 -18.02 0.50 12.25
N LEU A 125 -18.28 -0.66 11.63
CA LEU A 125 -17.69 -1.00 10.32
C LEU A 125 -18.07 0.01 9.24
N LYS A 126 -19.33 0.46 9.21
CA LYS A 126 -19.76 1.54 8.29
C LYS A 126 -19.00 2.83 8.57
N GLY A 127 -18.72 3.14 9.84
CA GLY A 127 -17.87 4.25 10.26
C GLY A 127 -16.47 4.15 9.66
N TYR A 128 -15.81 2.99 9.79
CA TYR A 128 -14.49 2.77 9.18
C TYR A 128 -14.52 2.85 7.65
N VAL A 129 -15.52 2.27 6.99
CA VAL A 129 -15.67 2.39 5.52
C VAL A 129 -15.83 3.85 5.08
N LYS A 130 -16.54 4.67 5.87
CA LYS A 130 -16.66 6.12 5.60
C LYS A 130 -15.32 6.84 5.82
N TRP A 131 -14.61 6.53 6.91
CA TRP A 131 -13.30 7.11 7.22
C TRP A 131 -12.24 6.73 6.19
N LEU A 132 -12.16 5.46 5.76
CA LEU A 132 -11.21 5.03 4.73
C LEU A 132 -11.37 5.84 3.43
N ARG A 133 -12.60 6.23 3.07
CA ARG A 133 -12.85 7.06 1.89
C ARG A 133 -12.28 8.49 2.01
N THR A 134 -11.87 8.94 3.19
CA THR A 134 -11.21 10.24 3.41
C THR A 134 -9.69 10.16 3.36
N LEU A 135 -9.09 8.96 3.39
CA LEU A 135 -7.64 8.81 3.30
C LEU A 135 -7.15 9.08 1.86
N PRO A 136 -6.03 9.78 1.65
CA PRO A 136 -5.42 9.97 0.34
C PRO A 136 -4.79 8.66 -0.19
N VAL A 137 -4.37 8.65 -1.46
CA VAL A 137 -3.64 7.52 -2.07
C VAL A 137 -2.13 7.71 -2.05
N SER A 138 -1.68 8.94 -1.83
CA SER A 138 -0.28 9.32 -1.71
C SER A 138 -0.12 10.48 -0.72
N LEU A 139 1.10 10.67 -0.23
CA LEU A 139 1.51 11.82 0.57
C LEU A 139 2.84 12.34 0.02
N ASP A 140 2.97 13.66 -0.07
CA ASP A 140 4.21 14.34 -0.47
C ASP A 140 4.66 15.23 0.69
N PHE A 141 5.84 14.97 1.24
CA PHE A 141 6.48 15.74 2.31
C PHE A 141 7.63 16.62 1.78
N GLY A 142 7.78 16.72 0.46
CA GLY A 142 8.85 17.45 -0.22
C GLY A 142 10.15 16.64 -0.27
N LEU A 143 10.71 16.32 0.89
CA LEU A 143 11.96 15.53 1.00
C LEU A 143 11.73 14.03 0.78
N PHE A 144 10.53 13.55 1.10
CA PHE A 144 10.12 12.20 0.81
C PHE A 144 8.65 12.12 0.44
N ARG A 145 8.29 10.99 -0.16
CA ARG A 145 6.99 10.67 -0.72
C ARG A 145 6.55 9.31 -0.23
N VAL A 146 5.23 9.14 -0.11
CA VAL A 146 4.63 7.86 0.31
C VAL A 146 3.52 7.50 -0.65
N VAL A 147 3.56 6.27 -1.17
CA VAL A 147 2.53 5.67 -2.03
C VAL A 147 2.44 4.20 -1.73
N HIS A 148 1.31 3.54 -1.99
CA HIS A 148 1.20 2.14 -1.64
C HIS A 148 2.03 1.24 -2.57
N ALA A 149 2.10 1.51 -3.88
CA ALA A 149 2.84 0.63 -4.81
C ALA A 149 3.60 1.30 -5.97
N TYR A 150 3.09 2.36 -6.59
CA TYR A 150 3.78 3.03 -7.72
C TYR A 150 3.50 4.52 -7.66
N TRP A 151 4.55 5.34 -7.73
CA TRP A 151 4.42 6.79 -7.77
C TRP A 151 4.33 7.28 -9.22
N ASN A 152 3.29 8.05 -9.54
CA ASN A 152 3.16 8.73 -10.82
C ASN A 152 2.28 9.96 -10.66
N ASP A 153 2.79 11.08 -11.16
CA ASP A 153 2.20 12.39 -10.87
C ASP A 153 0.88 12.60 -11.58
N GLU A 154 0.77 12.16 -12.83
CA GLU A 154 -0.46 12.25 -13.63
C GLU A 154 -1.59 11.42 -13.01
N PHE A 155 -1.30 10.20 -12.56
CA PHE A 155 -2.27 9.34 -11.89
C PHE A 155 -2.69 9.89 -10.53
N ILE A 156 -1.75 10.41 -9.74
CA ILE A 156 -2.08 11.06 -8.46
C ILE A 156 -2.99 12.25 -8.71
N GLN A 157 -2.65 13.12 -9.67
CA GLN A 157 -3.48 14.27 -10.01
C GLN A 157 -4.87 13.86 -10.46
N LEU A 158 -4.97 12.89 -11.38
CA LEU A 158 -6.26 12.38 -11.84
C LEU A 158 -7.12 11.84 -10.69
N ILE A 159 -6.50 11.14 -9.72
CA ILE A 159 -7.22 10.61 -8.56
C ILE A 159 -7.70 11.75 -7.65
N GLU A 160 -6.87 12.75 -7.39
CA GLU A 160 -7.21 13.90 -6.55
C GLU A 160 -8.33 14.75 -7.15
N GLU A 161 -8.35 14.94 -8.48
CA GLU A 161 -9.45 15.62 -9.19
C GLU A 161 -10.82 14.93 -8.98
N HIS A 162 -10.82 13.64 -8.69
CA HIS A 162 -12.02 12.86 -8.41
C HIS A 162 -12.38 12.80 -6.92
N ARG A 163 -11.59 13.43 -6.04
CA ARG A 163 -11.90 13.61 -4.63
C ARG A 163 -12.63 14.92 -4.42
N LYS A 164 -13.77 14.86 -3.74
CA LYS A 164 -14.56 16.05 -3.38
C LYS A 164 -14.51 16.23 -1.89
N ASP A 165 -14.11 17.40 -1.41
CA ASP A 165 -13.94 17.71 0.01
C ASP A 165 -12.98 16.74 0.71
N GLY A 166 -11.89 16.37 0.01
CA GLY A 166 -10.87 15.45 0.53
C GLY A 166 -11.36 14.01 0.70
N LYS A 167 -12.45 13.58 0.03
CA LYS A 167 -12.96 12.20 0.11
C LYS A 167 -13.45 11.64 -1.22
N PHE A 168 -13.41 10.32 -1.34
CA PHE A 168 -14.04 9.60 -2.45
C PHE A 168 -15.56 9.48 -2.25
N ARG A 169 -16.33 10.17 -3.11
CA ARG A 169 -17.79 10.00 -3.19
C ARG A 169 -18.14 8.69 -3.92
N LYS A 170 -19.38 8.21 -3.78
CA LYS A 170 -19.86 7.00 -4.47
C LYS A 170 -19.68 7.08 -5.99
N SER A 171 -19.84 8.28 -6.57
CA SER A 171 -19.59 8.54 -7.99
C SER A 171 -18.15 8.22 -8.40
N ALA A 172 -17.16 8.63 -7.61
CA ALA A 172 -15.75 8.31 -7.87
C ALA A 172 -15.50 6.80 -7.76
N LEU A 173 -16.06 6.14 -6.73
CA LEU A 173 -15.92 4.68 -6.57
C LEU A 173 -16.47 3.91 -7.77
N LYS A 174 -17.56 4.38 -8.40
CA LYS A 174 -18.08 3.79 -9.65
C LYS A 174 -17.12 3.92 -10.82
N LEU A 175 -16.50 5.09 -10.97
CA LEU A 175 -15.51 5.32 -12.02
C LEU A 175 -14.27 4.44 -11.80
N MET A 176 -13.84 4.25 -10.54
CA MET A 176 -12.78 3.29 -10.18
C MET A 176 -13.15 1.83 -10.45
N ALA A 177 -14.44 1.50 -10.45
CA ALA A 177 -14.94 0.16 -10.75
C ALA A 177 -15.19 -0.07 -12.25
N ASN A 178 -15.20 0.98 -13.07
CA ASN A 178 -15.41 0.90 -14.51
C ASN A 178 -14.07 0.63 -15.23
N PRO A 179 -13.86 -0.55 -15.84
CA PRO A 179 -12.60 -0.88 -16.52
C PRO A 179 -12.28 0.01 -17.72
N TYR A 180 -13.27 0.72 -18.28
CA TYR A 180 -13.08 1.61 -19.41
C TYR A 180 -12.75 3.06 -19.00
N HIS A 181 -12.79 3.38 -17.71
CA HIS A 181 -12.51 4.73 -17.22
C HIS A 181 -11.04 4.85 -16.78
N PRO A 182 -10.30 5.92 -17.15
CA PRO A 182 -8.88 6.09 -16.79
C PRO A 182 -8.60 6.00 -15.28
N LEU A 183 -9.54 6.48 -14.45
CA LEU A 183 -9.43 6.38 -12.99
C LEU A 183 -9.27 4.94 -12.47
N CYS A 184 -9.83 3.94 -13.16
CA CYS A 184 -9.65 2.54 -12.79
C CYS A 184 -8.19 2.10 -12.95
N ASP A 185 -7.56 2.44 -14.07
CA ASP A 185 -6.14 2.15 -14.31
C ASP A 185 -5.24 2.90 -13.34
N ALA A 186 -5.47 4.21 -13.16
CA ALA A 186 -4.71 5.04 -12.22
C ALA A 186 -4.73 4.46 -10.79
N ILE A 187 -5.92 4.15 -10.25
CA ILE A 187 -6.04 3.55 -8.92
C ILE A 187 -5.37 2.19 -8.83
N ASN A 188 -5.54 1.33 -9.85
CA ASN A 188 -4.91 0.02 -9.84
C ASN A 188 -3.39 0.14 -9.87
N ARG A 189 -2.81 1.01 -10.69
CA ARG A 189 -1.36 1.19 -10.76
C ARG A 189 -0.79 1.78 -9.47
N ILE A 190 -1.40 2.83 -8.93
CA ILE A 190 -0.98 3.48 -7.69
C ILE A 190 -0.98 2.51 -6.49
N THR A 191 -1.96 1.59 -6.45
CA THR A 191 -2.15 0.66 -5.32
C THR A 191 -1.71 -0.77 -5.56
N LYS A 192 -1.35 -1.18 -6.77
CA LYS A 192 -0.88 -2.55 -7.07
C LYS A 192 0.44 -2.59 -7.83
N GLY A 193 0.95 -1.43 -8.21
CA GLY A 193 2.16 -1.33 -8.99
C GLY A 193 1.93 -1.56 -10.47
N ILE A 194 3.02 -1.73 -11.18
CA ILE A 194 3.00 -2.04 -12.62
C ILE A 194 3.11 -3.54 -12.79
N GLU A 195 2.13 -4.11 -13.49
CA GLU A 195 2.08 -5.52 -13.84
C GLU A 195 2.14 -5.67 -15.37
N ILE A 196 2.97 -6.59 -15.84
CA ILE A 196 3.04 -6.99 -17.25
C ILE A 196 2.44 -8.38 -17.39
N ARG A 197 1.59 -8.56 -18.42
CA ARG A 197 1.05 -9.87 -18.78
C ARG A 197 2.15 -10.76 -19.35
N LEU A 198 2.29 -11.95 -18.78
CA LEU A 198 3.19 -12.99 -19.28
C LEU A 198 2.67 -13.50 -20.64
N PRO A 199 3.56 -13.84 -21.59
CA PRO A 199 3.19 -14.53 -22.81
C PRO A 199 2.36 -15.81 -22.53
N ASP A 200 1.38 -16.11 -23.39
CA ASP A 200 0.45 -17.21 -23.15
C ASP A 200 1.12 -18.60 -23.22
N ASP A 201 2.26 -18.70 -23.91
CA ASP A 201 3.15 -19.86 -24.02
C ASP A 201 4.12 -19.99 -22.83
N LEU A 202 4.34 -18.90 -22.08
CA LEU A 202 5.18 -18.91 -20.88
C LEU A 202 4.37 -19.35 -19.65
N ILE A 203 4.45 -20.63 -19.31
CA ILE A 203 3.74 -21.21 -18.17
C ILE A 203 4.57 -21.08 -16.89
N ILE A 204 4.26 -20.04 -16.10
CA ILE A 204 4.83 -19.85 -14.75
C ILE A 204 3.80 -20.23 -13.69
N LYS A 205 4.25 -20.99 -12.68
CA LYS A 205 3.43 -21.35 -11.52
C LYS A 205 4.12 -20.91 -10.23
N ASP A 206 3.31 -20.58 -9.23
CA ASP A 206 3.82 -20.28 -7.89
C ASP A 206 4.01 -21.54 -7.03
N SER A 207 4.42 -21.34 -5.78
CA SER A 207 4.60 -22.41 -4.79
C SER A 207 3.30 -23.17 -4.44
N LYS A 208 2.14 -22.66 -4.84
CA LYS A 208 0.82 -23.28 -4.67
C LYS A 208 0.33 -23.93 -5.97
N ASN A 209 1.20 -24.10 -6.97
CA ASN A 209 0.88 -24.66 -8.29
C ASN A 209 -0.19 -23.85 -9.06
N ILE A 210 -0.37 -22.57 -8.72
CA ILE A 210 -1.30 -21.65 -9.39
C ILE A 210 -0.58 -21.00 -10.57
N ARG A 211 -1.15 -21.12 -11.77
CA ARG A 211 -0.64 -20.43 -12.98
C ARG A 211 -0.71 -18.92 -12.78
N ARG A 212 0.39 -18.24 -13.06
CA ARG A 212 0.51 -16.79 -13.03
C ARG A 212 0.40 -16.24 -14.45
N SER A 213 -0.41 -15.20 -14.60
CA SER A 213 -0.67 -14.53 -15.88
C SER A 213 0.04 -13.19 -16.00
N ASN A 214 0.50 -12.64 -14.87
CA ASN A 214 1.16 -11.34 -14.81
C ASN A 214 2.32 -11.42 -13.81
N PHE A 215 3.28 -10.51 -13.97
CA PHE A 215 4.34 -10.30 -13.01
C PHE A 215 4.56 -8.81 -12.75
N ARG A 216 4.96 -8.48 -11.52
CA ARG A 216 5.26 -7.12 -11.09
C ARG A 216 6.68 -6.72 -11.45
N ILE A 217 6.85 -5.46 -11.85
CA ILE A 217 8.13 -4.94 -12.34
C ILE A 217 8.71 -3.83 -11.45
N ARG A 218 10.00 -3.56 -11.64
CA ARG A 218 10.73 -2.40 -11.11
C ARG A 218 10.37 -1.16 -11.91
N TRP A 219 9.53 -0.30 -11.36
CA TRP A 219 9.10 0.96 -12.01
C TRP A 219 10.14 2.08 -11.95
N TRP A 220 11.34 1.80 -11.42
CA TRP A 220 12.48 2.71 -11.33
C TRP A 220 13.67 2.29 -12.21
N ASP A 221 13.51 1.22 -13.00
CA ASP A 221 14.52 0.78 -13.94
C ASP A 221 13.94 0.85 -15.37
N CYS A 222 14.79 1.19 -16.34
CA CYS A 222 14.42 1.09 -17.75
C CYS A 222 14.17 -0.39 -18.12
N PRO A 223 13.00 -0.74 -18.67
CA PRO A 223 12.67 -2.14 -18.96
C PRO A 223 13.36 -2.67 -20.23
N LYS A 224 13.88 -1.80 -21.09
CA LYS A 224 14.44 -2.19 -22.39
C LYS A 224 15.69 -3.05 -22.21
N GLY A 225 15.71 -4.22 -22.86
CA GLY A 225 16.84 -5.15 -22.84
C GLY A 225 16.97 -5.99 -21.56
N LYS A 226 16.07 -5.83 -20.58
CA LYS A 226 16.10 -6.57 -19.31
C LYS A 226 15.48 -7.96 -19.42
N THR A 227 15.99 -8.91 -18.63
CA THR A 227 15.35 -10.23 -18.49
C THR A 227 14.12 -10.17 -17.60
N PHE A 228 13.24 -11.18 -17.66
CA PHE A 228 12.08 -11.23 -16.76
C PHE A 228 12.53 -11.21 -15.29
N GLN A 229 13.63 -11.90 -14.97
CA GLN A 229 14.19 -11.91 -13.62
C GLN A 229 14.72 -10.53 -13.21
N GLU A 230 15.51 -9.85 -14.06
CA GLU A 230 16.05 -8.52 -13.76
C GLU A 230 14.95 -7.46 -13.59
N LEU A 231 13.92 -7.52 -14.44
CA LEU A 231 12.82 -6.54 -14.41
C LEU A 231 11.88 -6.78 -13.23
N SER A 232 11.88 -7.98 -12.64
CA SER A 232 10.93 -8.35 -11.60
C SER A 232 11.20 -7.70 -10.24
N TYR A 233 10.12 -7.48 -9.49
CA TYR A 233 10.20 -7.08 -8.08
C TYR A 233 8.99 -7.59 -7.29
N GLY A 234 9.22 -8.17 -6.10
CA GLY A 234 8.16 -8.61 -5.19
C GLY A 234 7.29 -9.79 -5.65
N ASN A 235 7.71 -10.54 -6.67
CA ASN A 235 6.97 -11.71 -7.16
C ASN A 235 7.25 -12.93 -6.28
N LYS A 236 6.20 -13.67 -5.91
CA LYS A 236 6.29 -14.90 -5.08
C LYS A 236 6.57 -16.17 -5.90
N PHE A 237 7.12 -16.01 -7.11
CA PHE A 237 7.38 -17.08 -8.05
C PHE A 237 8.64 -16.73 -8.86
N LYS A 238 9.30 -17.76 -9.38
CA LYS A 238 10.53 -17.59 -10.16
C LYS A 238 10.18 -17.21 -11.60
N LEU A 239 10.90 -16.24 -12.13
CA LEU A 239 10.81 -15.79 -13.51
C LEU A 239 12.05 -16.25 -14.28
N PRO A 240 11.93 -16.46 -15.60
CA PRO A 240 13.04 -16.94 -16.40
C PRO A 240 14.09 -15.85 -16.64
N ASP A 241 15.30 -16.27 -16.97
CA ASP A 241 16.42 -15.36 -17.23
C ASP A 241 16.68 -15.17 -18.73
N TYR A 242 15.64 -14.75 -19.46
CA TYR A 242 15.76 -14.30 -20.84
C TYR A 242 15.04 -12.97 -21.04
N THR A 243 15.42 -12.23 -22.07
CA THR A 243 14.95 -10.87 -22.33
C THR A 243 13.43 -10.79 -22.47
N VAL A 244 12.82 -9.80 -21.84
CA VAL A 244 11.40 -9.50 -22.00
C VAL A 244 11.14 -8.98 -23.42
N PRO A 245 10.23 -9.59 -24.20
CA PRO A 245 9.91 -9.11 -25.54
C PRO A 245 9.39 -7.66 -25.51
N GLU A 246 9.91 -6.79 -26.39
CA GLU A 246 9.52 -5.37 -26.41
C GLU A 246 8.01 -5.18 -26.65
N GLN A 247 7.36 -6.12 -27.32
CA GLN A 247 5.93 -6.08 -27.65
C GLN A 247 5.02 -6.19 -26.41
N ILE A 248 5.52 -6.75 -25.30
CA ILE A 248 4.74 -6.87 -24.06
C ILE A 248 5.10 -5.78 -23.04
N LEU A 249 6.11 -4.95 -23.32
CA LEU A 249 6.50 -3.85 -22.45
C LEU A 249 5.45 -2.74 -22.54
N SER A 250 4.76 -2.50 -21.42
CA SER A 250 3.87 -1.35 -21.30
C SER A 250 4.69 -0.07 -21.08
N LYS A 251 4.21 1.05 -21.61
CA LYS A 251 4.78 2.36 -21.29
C LYS A 251 4.41 2.75 -19.86
N PHE A 252 5.41 3.25 -19.13
CA PHE A 252 5.25 3.83 -17.80
C PHE A 252 6.33 4.87 -17.56
N GLU A 253 6.11 5.70 -16.54
CA GLU A 253 7.07 6.72 -16.12
C GLU A 253 8.07 6.11 -15.13
N ILE A 254 9.36 6.28 -15.43
CA ILE A 254 10.43 5.77 -14.58
C ILE A 254 10.64 6.74 -13.43
N TYR A 255 10.63 6.24 -12.20
CA TYR A 255 11.01 7.03 -11.04
C TYR A 255 12.54 7.10 -10.92
N ASN A 256 13.10 8.28 -11.17
CA ASN A 256 14.53 8.46 -11.33
C ASN A 256 15.26 8.66 -9.98
N ASN A 257 16.58 8.48 -9.97
CA ASN A 257 17.40 8.65 -8.76
C ASN A 257 17.46 10.10 -8.23
N HIS A 258 17.13 11.09 -9.06
CA HIS A 258 17.08 12.51 -8.66
C HIS A 258 15.74 12.90 -8.03
N GLU A 259 14.74 12.03 -8.10
CA GLU A 259 13.47 12.25 -7.42
C GLU A 259 13.63 12.10 -5.90
N PRO A 260 12.78 12.77 -5.09
CA PRO A 260 12.72 12.59 -3.65
C PRO A 260 12.65 11.12 -3.22
N LEU A 261 13.01 10.85 -1.96
CA LEU A 261 12.83 9.52 -1.37
C LEU A 261 11.38 9.04 -1.54
N VAL A 262 11.17 7.78 -1.92
CA VAL A 262 9.83 7.18 -2.02
C VAL A 262 9.72 5.92 -1.18
N PHE A 263 8.73 5.92 -0.28
CA PHE A 263 8.38 4.78 0.56
C PHE A 263 7.09 4.14 0.09
N PHE A 264 7.08 2.81 -0.02
CA PHE A 264 5.92 2.04 -0.49
C PHE A 264 5.82 0.64 0.09
N GLY A 265 4.63 0.04 -0.02
CA GLY A 265 4.25 -1.27 0.52
C GLY A 265 4.09 -2.34 -0.57
N HIS A 266 3.08 -3.21 -0.45
CA HIS A 266 2.52 -4.12 -1.48
C HIS A 266 3.40 -5.28 -1.98
N TYR A 267 4.71 -5.08 -2.18
CA TYR A 267 5.55 -6.00 -2.94
C TYR A 267 6.02 -7.22 -2.14
N CYS A 268 5.87 -7.25 -0.82
CA CYS A 268 6.22 -8.37 0.05
C CYS A 268 7.64 -8.89 -0.24
N MET A 269 8.64 -8.24 0.34
CA MET A 269 10.05 -8.55 0.14
C MET A 269 10.57 -9.66 1.05
N GLY A 270 9.99 -9.88 2.25
CA GLY A 270 10.49 -10.88 3.19
C GLY A 270 11.97 -10.62 3.53
N ASN A 271 12.87 -11.55 3.14
CA ASN A 271 14.33 -11.38 3.27
C ASN A 271 14.98 -10.73 2.02
N GLY A 272 14.19 -10.26 1.07
CA GLY A 272 14.63 -9.63 -0.16
C GLY A 272 15.12 -8.19 0.03
N GLN A 273 15.61 -7.59 -1.05
CA GLN A 273 16.15 -6.23 -1.04
C GLN A 273 15.03 -5.19 -0.92
N MET A 274 14.80 -4.68 0.29
CA MET A 274 13.83 -3.60 0.56
C MET A 274 14.28 -2.23 0.03
N THR A 275 15.57 -2.06 -0.22
CA THR A 275 16.19 -0.79 -0.68
C THR A 275 16.87 -1.02 -2.03
N PRO A 276 16.11 -1.12 -3.14
CA PRO A 276 16.64 -1.40 -4.47
C PRO A 276 17.51 -0.25 -5.04
N LYS A 277 17.31 0.98 -4.56
CA LYS A 277 18.08 2.20 -4.91
C LYS A 277 18.20 3.09 -3.67
N ASP A 278 19.07 4.09 -3.76
CA ASP A 278 19.33 5.05 -2.66
C ASP A 278 18.12 5.92 -2.32
N ASN A 279 17.19 6.13 -3.25
CA ASN A 279 15.97 6.91 -3.04
C ASN A 279 14.67 6.07 -3.01
N ILE A 280 14.76 4.74 -3.02
CA ILE A 280 13.60 3.86 -3.17
C ILE A 280 13.57 2.84 -2.03
N CYS A 281 12.45 2.81 -1.32
CA CYS A 281 12.32 2.01 -0.11
C CYS A 281 10.97 1.28 -0.04
N CYS A 282 10.99 -0.03 -0.23
CA CYS A 282 9.83 -0.89 -0.02
C CYS A 282 9.77 -1.33 1.46
N ILE A 283 8.83 -0.77 2.23
CA ILE A 283 8.58 -1.10 3.62
C ILE A 283 7.56 -2.25 3.72
N ASP A 284 7.79 -3.36 3.02
CA ASP A 284 6.94 -4.57 3.17
C ASP A 284 7.83 -5.80 3.37
N ALA A 285 8.00 -6.20 4.63
CA ALA A 285 8.75 -7.37 5.03
C ALA A 285 7.87 -8.64 5.17
N CYS A 286 6.75 -8.70 4.43
CA CYS A 286 5.88 -9.86 4.33
C CYS A 286 5.26 -10.31 5.67
N VAL A 287 4.85 -9.39 6.55
CA VAL A 287 4.26 -9.78 7.85
C VAL A 287 3.19 -10.85 7.67
N ALA A 288 2.27 -10.72 6.71
CA ALA A 288 1.20 -11.69 6.49
C ALA A 288 1.62 -13.08 5.97
N ASN A 289 2.90 -13.31 5.65
CA ASN A 289 3.41 -14.58 5.10
C ASN A 289 4.57 -15.13 5.93
N GLY A 290 4.55 -14.92 7.26
CA GLY A 290 5.58 -15.40 8.18
C GLY A 290 6.82 -14.52 8.25
N GLY A 291 6.80 -13.35 7.62
CA GLY A 291 7.85 -12.33 7.75
C GLY A 291 7.64 -11.43 8.97
N ALA A 292 8.14 -10.20 8.86
CA ALA A 292 8.05 -9.19 9.92
C ALA A 292 7.21 -7.98 9.47
N LEU A 293 6.70 -7.23 10.44
CA LEU A 293 6.26 -5.87 10.21
C LEU A 293 7.50 -4.97 10.27
N ALA A 294 7.67 -4.14 9.25
CA ALA A 294 8.78 -3.21 9.13
C ALA A 294 8.31 -1.77 9.37
N ALA A 295 9.20 -0.99 9.97
CA ALA A 295 9.16 0.46 9.91
C ALA A 295 10.52 1.00 9.49
N TYR A 296 10.51 2.21 8.93
CA TYR A 296 11.70 2.99 8.64
C TYR A 296 11.62 4.32 9.39
N ARG A 297 12.65 4.63 10.18
CA ARG A 297 12.75 5.91 10.88
C ARG A 297 13.47 6.94 10.02
N TRP A 298 12.72 7.88 9.47
CA TRP A 298 13.26 9.01 8.73
C TRP A 298 13.55 10.18 9.66
N ASN A 299 14.79 10.67 9.64
CA ASN A 299 15.33 11.72 10.50
C ASN A 299 15.77 12.97 9.73
N GLY A 300 15.36 13.14 8.47
CA GLY A 300 15.79 14.27 7.63
C GLY A 300 16.78 13.91 6.54
N GLU A 301 17.18 12.64 6.44
CA GLU A 301 18.13 12.19 5.42
C GLU A 301 17.52 12.20 4.00
N GLU A 302 18.39 12.37 2.99
CA GLU A 302 18.02 12.36 1.57
C GLU A 302 18.32 11.02 0.86
N THR A 303 18.97 10.09 1.57
CA THR A 303 19.28 8.75 1.08
C THR A 303 18.87 7.70 2.10
N ILE A 304 18.41 6.55 1.63
CA ILE A 304 17.92 5.47 2.50
C ILE A 304 19.08 4.80 3.22
N SER A 305 18.99 4.73 4.56
CA SER A 305 19.96 4.00 5.38
C SER A 305 19.37 2.69 5.95
N PRO A 306 20.00 1.53 5.70
CA PRO A 306 19.59 0.27 6.31
C PRO A 306 19.55 0.29 7.85
N SER A 307 20.33 1.16 8.50
CA SER A 307 20.35 1.29 9.97
C SER A 307 19.05 1.84 10.55
N ASN A 308 18.22 2.48 9.72
CA ASN A 308 17.00 3.14 10.15
C ASN A 308 15.78 2.20 10.17
N PHE A 309 15.96 0.94 9.76
CA PHE A 309 14.89 -0.04 9.82
C PHE A 309 14.66 -0.61 11.23
N VAL A 310 13.39 -0.81 11.55
CA VAL A 310 12.94 -1.45 12.78
C VAL A 310 11.94 -2.55 12.42
N PHE A 311 12.21 -3.77 12.86
CA PHE A 311 11.38 -4.94 12.58
C PHE A 311 10.78 -5.54 13.85
N VAL A 312 9.57 -6.09 13.72
CA VAL A 312 8.91 -6.96 14.71
C VAL A 312 8.27 -8.14 13.97
N GLY A 313 8.65 -9.37 14.33
CA GLY A 313 8.12 -10.59 13.72
C GLY A 313 6.81 -11.06 14.35
N GLN A 314 6.16 -12.02 13.69
CA GLN A 314 5.13 -12.84 14.35
C GLN A 314 5.82 -13.76 15.36
N LYS A 315 5.58 -13.58 16.66
CA LYS A 315 6.00 -14.55 17.68
C LYS A 315 5.00 -15.68 17.79
#